data_AF-A0A3D3ZHU7-F1
#
_entry.id   AF-A0A3D3ZHU7-F1
#
_cell.length_a   1.000
_cell.length_b   1.000
_cell.length_c   1.000
_cell.angle_alpha   90.00
_cell.angle_beta   90.00
_cell.angle_gamma   90.00
#
_symmetry.space_group_name_H-M   'P 1'
#
loop_
_entity.id
_entity.type
_entity.pdbx_description
1 polymer ?
#
loop_
_entity_poly.entity_id
_entity_poly.type
_entity_poly.pdbx_seq_one_letter_code
_entity_poly.pdbx_strand_id
1 'polypeptide(L)'
;MPSELVELSGHIIDSWTLPRAWDIIMDRGGNFVVEEMRVGIRKTEPSYARLKIEAPDDDILELILSELQQFGVVLMHGADAQTMAVEQNGVLPEKFYSTTNLPTQVRVNGQWVSVEGTEMDVAIVIDRIKSSAFSRPMHEVQVGDQVVIGHDGIRVQPFERARERDAFAFMQSSVSSEKVKV
;
A
#
# COMPACT_ATOMS: atom_id res chain seq x y z
N MET A 1 12.63 16.34 -12.29
CA MET A 1 12.25 15.81 -10.96
C MET A 1 10.79 15.44 -11.05
N PRO A 2 10.50 14.15 -11.25
CA PRO A 2 9.12 13.67 -11.22
C PRO A 2 8.54 13.84 -9.82
N SER A 3 7.21 13.96 -9.76
CA SER A 3 6.51 14.19 -8.51
C SER A 3 5.11 13.62 -8.52
N GLU A 4 4.67 13.07 -7.40
CA GLU A 4 3.35 12.45 -7.26
C GLU A 4 2.64 12.95 -6.00
N LEU A 5 1.31 13.07 -6.06
CA LEU A 5 0.48 13.47 -4.93
C LEU A 5 -0.07 12.24 -4.21
N VAL A 6 0.14 12.21 -2.89
CA VAL A 6 -0.29 11.11 -2.05
C VAL A 6 -1.09 11.59 -0.84
N GLU A 7 -1.96 10.72 -0.36
CA GLU A 7 -2.77 10.92 0.84
C GLU A 7 -2.49 9.84 1.87
N LEU A 8 -2.43 10.27 3.12
CA LEU A 8 -2.47 9.39 4.29
C LEU A 8 -3.69 9.77 5.13
N SER A 9 -4.44 8.77 5.59
CA SER A 9 -5.58 8.99 6.48
C SER A 9 -5.65 7.93 7.57
N GLY A 10 -6.18 8.30 8.73
CA GLY A 10 -6.28 7.43 9.91
C GLY A 10 -5.46 7.97 11.08
N HIS A 11 -5.03 7.11 11.99
CA HIS A 11 -4.22 7.51 13.14
C HIS A 11 -2.73 7.68 12.77
N ILE A 12 -2.44 8.45 11.73
CA ILE A 12 -1.13 8.49 11.06
C ILE A 12 0.01 9.01 11.94
N ILE A 13 -0.31 9.81 12.97
CA ILE A 13 0.66 10.32 13.96
C ILE A 13 0.93 9.24 15.02
N ASP A 14 -0.10 8.79 15.73
CA ASP A 14 0.02 7.84 16.85
C ASP A 14 0.58 6.47 16.43
N SER A 15 0.24 6.03 15.21
CA SER A 15 0.72 4.77 14.64
C SER A 15 2.16 4.84 14.11
N TRP A 16 2.79 6.02 14.15
CA TRP A 16 4.09 6.30 13.53
C TRP A 16 4.12 6.12 12.00
N THR A 17 2.95 6.13 11.35
CA THR A 17 2.85 5.98 9.90
C THR A 17 3.45 7.18 9.17
N LEU A 18 3.13 8.40 9.61
CA LEU A 18 3.63 9.63 8.99
C LEU A 18 5.16 9.80 9.18
N PRO A 19 5.75 9.65 10.38
CA PRO A 19 7.20 9.67 10.55
C PRO A 19 7.92 8.63 9.69
N ARG A 20 7.44 7.38 9.67
CA ARG A 20 8.03 6.32 8.83
C ARG A 20 7.97 6.65 7.35
N ALA A 21 6.86 7.22 6.88
CA ALA A 21 6.73 7.65 5.49
C ALA A 21 7.78 8.70 5.14
N TRP A 22 8.01 9.69 6.01
CA TRP A 22 9.08 10.67 5.79
C TRP A 22 10.47 10.06 5.80
N ASP A 23 10.75 9.16 6.74
CA ASP A 23 12.04 8.46 6.82
C ASP A 23 12.32 7.71 5.50
N ILE A 24 11.35 6.96 4.97
CA ILE A 24 11.47 6.26 3.68
C ILE A 24 11.76 7.21 2.52
N ILE A 25 11.02 8.33 2.44
CA ILE A 25 11.22 9.32 1.38
C ILE A 25 12.65 9.88 1.44
N MET A 26 13.11 10.26 2.63
CA MET A 26 14.43 10.86 2.82
C MET A 26 15.58 9.86 2.62
N ASP A 27 15.44 8.64 3.14
CA ASP A 27 16.46 7.58 3.03
C ASP A 27 16.71 7.16 1.57
N ARG A 28 15.69 7.28 0.72
CA ARG A 28 15.78 7.02 -0.73
C ARG A 28 16.20 8.25 -1.56
N GLY A 29 16.52 9.37 -0.91
CA GLY A 29 16.95 10.60 -1.57
C GLY A 29 15.81 11.38 -2.24
N GLY A 30 14.57 11.07 -1.90
CA GLY A 30 13.40 11.86 -2.27
C GLY A 30 13.20 13.06 -1.34
N ASN A 31 12.25 13.91 -1.71
CA ASN A 31 11.81 15.05 -0.93
C ASN A 31 10.29 15.07 -0.84
N PHE A 32 9.74 15.83 0.11
CA PHE A 32 8.29 15.96 0.24
C PHE A 32 7.87 17.39 0.58
N VAL A 33 6.69 17.77 0.12
CA VAL A 33 5.99 19.01 0.47
C VAL A 33 4.66 18.65 1.09
N VAL A 34 4.39 19.15 2.29
CA VAL A 34 3.09 18.99 2.94
C VAL A 34 2.12 20.02 2.35
N GLU A 35 1.14 19.58 1.57
CA GLU A 35 0.13 20.47 0.99
C GLU A 35 -1.02 20.73 1.96
N GLU A 36 -1.44 19.69 2.68
CA GLU A 36 -2.53 19.77 3.63
C GLU A 36 -2.27 18.83 4.81
N MET A 37 -2.54 19.29 6.02
CA MET A 37 -2.52 18.43 7.21
C MET A 37 -3.67 18.82 8.12
N ARG A 38 -4.47 17.83 8.50
CA ARG A 38 -5.57 17.96 9.46
C ARG A 38 -5.34 16.96 10.57
N VAL A 39 -5.12 17.47 11.77
CA VAL A 39 -4.91 16.64 12.97
C VAL A 39 -6.27 16.44 13.65
N GLY A 40 -6.61 15.19 13.95
CA GLY A 40 -7.80 14.86 14.73
C GLY A 40 -7.74 15.54 16.11
N ILE A 41 -8.85 16.12 16.57
CA ILE A 41 -8.88 16.91 17.81
C ILE A 41 -8.83 15.97 19.02
N ARG A 42 -9.44 14.80 18.88
CA ARG A 42 -9.51 13.76 19.92
C ARG A 42 -8.70 12.54 19.51
N LYS A 43 -8.24 11.76 20.49
CA LYS A 43 -7.50 10.49 20.30
C LYS A 43 -8.18 9.46 19.39
N THR A 44 -9.49 9.56 19.20
CA THR A 44 -10.29 8.65 18.38
C THR A 44 -10.58 9.19 16.99
N GLU A 45 -10.28 10.45 16.73
CA GLU A 45 -10.51 11.08 15.43
C GLU A 45 -9.31 10.81 14.51
N PRO A 46 -9.56 10.43 13.24
CA PRO A 46 -8.49 10.24 12.28
C PRO A 46 -7.83 11.57 11.95
N SER A 47 -6.52 11.52 11.71
CA SER A 47 -5.77 12.60 11.08
C SER A 47 -5.63 12.33 9.58
N TYR A 48 -5.38 13.38 8.83
CA TYR A 48 -5.23 13.34 7.38
C TYR A 48 -4.04 14.19 6.97
N ALA A 49 -3.27 13.71 6.00
CA ALA A 49 -2.18 14.46 5.39
C ALA A 49 -2.19 14.23 3.87
N ARG A 50 -1.98 15.32 3.12
CA ARG A 50 -1.69 15.31 1.70
C ARG A 50 -0.26 15.76 1.48
N LEU A 51 0.51 14.93 0.81
CA LEU A 51 1.92 15.15 0.56
C LEU A 51 2.17 15.11 -0.95
N LYS A 52 2.98 16.05 -1.44
CA LYS A 52 3.61 15.96 -2.76
C LYS A 52 5.00 15.36 -2.56
N ILE A 53 5.27 14.22 -3.18
CA ILE A 53 6.56 13.54 -3.15
C ILE A 53 7.32 13.92 -4.41
N GLU A 54 8.59 14.27 -4.28
CA GLU A 54 9.47 14.62 -5.39
C GLU A 54 10.71 13.72 -5.36
N ALA A 55 11.14 13.24 -6.51
CA ALA A 55 12.33 12.39 -6.62
C ALA A 55 13.30 12.93 -7.70
N PRO A 56 14.58 12.50 -7.68
CA PRO A 56 15.54 12.84 -8.72
C PRO A 56 15.12 12.30 -10.11
N ASP A 57 14.62 11.06 -10.14
CA ASP A 57 14.22 10.31 -11.33
C ASP A 57 13.00 9.40 -11.05
N ASP A 58 12.43 8.82 -12.12
CA ASP A 58 11.19 8.04 -12.06
C ASP A 58 11.38 6.70 -11.33
N ASP A 59 12.56 6.09 -11.44
CA ASP A 59 12.87 4.81 -10.80
C ASP A 59 12.89 4.96 -9.26
N ILE A 60 13.49 6.04 -8.76
CA ILE A 60 13.47 6.37 -7.33
C ILE A 60 12.04 6.71 -6.87
N LEU A 61 11.28 7.46 -7.67
CA LEU A 61 9.90 7.78 -7.33
C LEU A 61 9.03 6.52 -7.21
N GLU A 62 9.09 5.63 -8.21
CA GLU A 62 8.35 4.37 -8.23
C GLU A 62 8.70 3.51 -7.01
N LEU A 63 9.98 3.46 -6.66
CA LEU A 63 10.44 2.71 -5.50
C LEU A 63 9.95 3.31 -4.17
N ILE A 64 10.02 4.64 -4.01
CA ILE A 64 9.46 5.33 -2.82
C ILE A 64 7.96 5.05 -2.71
N LEU A 65 7.21 5.22 -3.79
CA LEU A 65 5.77 5.00 -3.81
C LEU A 65 5.41 3.55 -3.44
N SER A 66 6.17 2.57 -3.95
CA SER A 66 5.95 1.15 -3.63
C SER A 66 6.06 0.86 -2.13
N GLU A 67 7.07 1.44 -1.46
CA GLU A 67 7.27 1.25 -0.03
C GLU A 67 6.20 1.97 0.78
N LEU A 68 5.85 3.19 0.38
CA LEU A 68 4.84 3.99 1.05
C LEU A 68 3.45 3.33 1.02
N GLN A 69 3.09 2.65 -0.07
CA GLN A 69 1.84 1.91 -0.15
C GLN A 69 1.71 0.83 0.94
N GLN A 70 2.82 0.21 1.36
CA GLN A 70 2.81 -0.76 2.47
C GLN A 70 2.38 -0.15 3.81
N PHE A 71 2.46 1.18 3.93
CA PHE A 71 2.04 1.94 5.10
C PHE A 71 0.66 2.58 4.94
N GLY A 72 -0.08 2.23 3.89
CA GLY A 72 -1.43 2.73 3.62
C GLY A 72 -1.48 4.12 2.98
N VAL A 73 -0.38 4.56 2.38
CA VAL A 73 -0.35 5.76 1.56
C VAL A 73 -1.07 5.48 0.24
N VAL A 74 -1.92 6.40 -0.19
CA VAL A 74 -2.75 6.26 -1.40
C VAL A 74 -2.41 7.36 -2.40
N LEU A 75 -2.28 7.01 -3.67
CA LEU A 75 -2.07 7.96 -4.76
C LEU A 75 -3.36 8.75 -5.06
N MET A 76 -3.29 10.09 -5.06
CA MET A 76 -4.47 10.96 -5.29
C MET A 76 -4.97 10.92 -6.72
N HIS A 77 -4.05 10.93 -7.68
CA HIS A 77 -4.36 10.94 -9.11
C HIS A 77 -4.41 9.55 -9.70
N GLY A 78 -4.72 8.53 -8.89
CA GLY A 78 -4.74 7.15 -9.34
C GLY A 78 -5.74 6.98 -10.49
N ALA A 79 -5.22 6.80 -11.70
CA ALA A 79 -5.98 6.23 -12.81
C ALA A 79 -6.56 4.87 -12.37
N ASP A 80 -7.43 4.30 -13.20
CA ASP A 80 -7.78 2.90 -13.00
C ASP A 80 -6.51 2.04 -13.04
N ALA A 81 -6.51 0.96 -12.26
CA ALA A 81 -5.39 0.05 -12.16
C ALA A 81 -4.96 -0.40 -13.56
N GLN A 82 -3.68 -0.23 -13.85
CA GLN A 82 -3.10 -0.68 -15.10
C GLN A 82 -3.06 -2.21 -15.10
N THR A 83 -3.38 -2.83 -16.24
CA THR A 83 -3.37 -4.28 -16.37
C THR A 83 -2.62 -4.72 -17.62
N MET A 84 -1.93 -5.84 -17.52
CA MET A 84 -1.37 -6.56 -18.67
C MET A 84 -1.99 -7.95 -18.77
N ALA A 85 -2.18 -8.40 -20.01
CA ALA A 85 -2.64 -9.75 -20.27
C ALA A 85 -1.51 -10.74 -20.01
N VAL A 86 -1.83 -11.86 -19.37
CA VAL A 86 -0.92 -13.01 -19.27
C VAL A 86 -0.72 -13.62 -20.65
N GLU A 87 0.53 -13.78 -21.08
CA GLU A 87 0.90 -14.37 -22.38
C GLU A 87 1.19 -15.87 -22.31
N GLN A 88 1.55 -16.37 -21.13
CA GLN A 88 1.84 -17.78 -20.88
C GLN A 88 1.25 -18.22 -19.53
N ASN A 89 0.57 -19.36 -19.49
CA ASN A 89 0.04 -19.94 -18.25
C ASN A 89 1.15 -20.06 -17.20
N GLY A 90 0.85 -19.62 -15.98
CA GLY A 90 1.81 -19.69 -14.88
C GLY A 90 2.90 -18.62 -14.90
N VAL A 91 2.85 -17.63 -15.80
CA VAL A 91 3.86 -16.57 -15.94
C VAL A 91 3.20 -15.20 -15.78
N LEU A 92 3.63 -14.45 -14.77
CA LEU A 92 3.15 -13.09 -14.52
C LEU A 92 3.80 -12.09 -15.49
N PRO A 93 3.08 -11.04 -15.93
CA PRO A 93 3.67 -9.98 -16.73
C PRO A 93 4.75 -9.23 -15.97
N GLU A 94 5.63 -8.55 -16.70
CA GLU A 94 6.60 -7.62 -16.10
C GLU A 94 5.88 -6.54 -15.28
N LYS A 95 6.55 -6.07 -14.22
CA LYS A 95 6.04 -5.05 -13.30
C LYS A 95 4.68 -5.39 -12.65
N PHE A 96 4.31 -6.67 -12.53
CA PHE A 96 3.12 -7.06 -11.77
C PHE A 96 3.22 -6.53 -10.33
N TYR A 97 2.08 -6.10 -9.79
CA TYR A 97 2.00 -5.72 -8.38
C TYR A 97 1.96 -6.98 -7.51
N SER A 98 2.99 -7.16 -6.67
CA SER A 98 3.02 -8.25 -5.68
C SER A 98 2.25 -7.84 -4.44
N THR A 99 1.21 -8.59 -4.10
CA THR A 99 0.35 -8.28 -2.95
C THR A 99 1.07 -8.43 -1.60
N THR A 100 0.57 -7.68 -0.62
CA THR A 100 0.89 -7.88 0.79
C THR A 100 -0.19 -8.73 1.47
N ASN A 101 -0.01 -9.04 2.75
CA ASN A 101 -1.05 -9.68 3.56
C ASN A 101 -2.17 -8.73 4.02
N LEU A 102 -2.14 -7.45 3.62
CA LEU A 102 -3.07 -6.42 4.07
C LEU A 102 -4.25 -6.26 3.10
N PRO A 103 -5.48 -6.01 3.59
CA PRO A 103 -6.64 -5.77 2.74
C PRO A 103 -6.33 -4.72 1.67
N THR A 104 -6.54 -5.07 0.41
CA THR A 104 -6.18 -4.23 -0.74
C THR A 104 -7.43 -3.93 -1.57
N GLN A 105 -7.50 -2.72 -2.12
CA GLN A 105 -8.53 -2.33 -3.06
C GLN A 105 -7.88 -1.78 -4.33
N VAL A 106 -8.48 -2.08 -5.47
CA VAL A 106 -8.03 -1.61 -6.78
C VAL A 106 -9.10 -0.76 -7.45
N ARG A 107 -8.70 0.25 -8.20
CA ARG A 107 -9.59 1.14 -8.91
C ARG A 107 -9.91 0.57 -10.29
N VAL A 108 -11.18 0.28 -10.54
CA VAL A 108 -11.67 -0.32 -11.78
C VAL A 108 -12.87 0.49 -12.27
N ASN A 109 -12.84 0.98 -13.51
CA ASN A 109 -13.88 1.81 -14.11
C ASN A 109 -14.26 3.01 -13.22
N GLY A 110 -13.27 3.65 -12.60
CA GLY A 110 -13.42 4.79 -11.69
C GLY A 110 -13.85 4.43 -10.27
N GLN A 111 -14.13 3.17 -9.95
CA GLN A 111 -14.62 2.72 -8.64
C GLN A 111 -13.59 1.89 -7.88
N TRP A 112 -13.53 2.05 -6.56
CA TRP A 112 -12.68 1.22 -5.71
C TRP A 112 -13.36 -0.13 -5.43
N VAL A 113 -12.71 -1.21 -5.84
CA VAL A 113 -13.16 -2.59 -5.69
C VAL A 113 -12.23 -3.32 -4.72
N SER A 114 -12.79 -4.02 -3.74
CA SER A 114 -11.99 -4.84 -2.82
C SER A 114 -11.44 -6.07 -3.52
N VAL A 115 -10.17 -6.37 -3.27
CA VAL A 115 -9.52 -7.58 -3.79
C VAL A 115 -9.93 -8.75 -2.91
N GLU A 116 -10.59 -9.74 -3.51
CA GLU A 116 -10.98 -10.97 -2.82
C GLU A 116 -9.77 -11.90 -2.60
N GLY A 117 -9.80 -12.66 -1.50
CA GLY A 117 -8.78 -13.68 -1.21
C GLY A 117 -7.38 -13.12 -1.03
N THR A 118 -7.22 -11.93 -0.44
CA THR A 118 -5.91 -11.31 -0.22
C THR A 118 -4.94 -12.26 0.47
N GLU A 119 -3.86 -12.57 -0.22
CA GLU A 119 -2.71 -13.33 0.25
C GLU A 119 -1.45 -12.52 -0.06
N MET A 120 -0.35 -12.77 0.66
CA MET A 120 0.93 -12.16 0.36
C MET A 120 1.62 -12.89 -0.81
N ASP A 121 2.42 -12.17 -1.58
CA ASP A 121 3.25 -12.71 -2.67
C ASP A 121 2.44 -13.35 -3.83
N VAL A 122 1.26 -12.80 -4.12
CA VAL A 122 0.44 -13.21 -5.25
C VAL A 122 0.08 -12.02 -6.15
N ALA A 123 -0.48 -12.28 -7.32
CA ALA A 123 -0.90 -11.25 -8.26
C ALA A 123 -2.37 -10.88 -8.05
N ILE A 124 -2.75 -9.66 -8.45
CA ILE A 124 -4.16 -9.25 -8.52
C ILE A 124 -4.62 -9.39 -9.96
N VAL A 125 -5.74 -10.09 -10.18
CA VAL A 125 -6.41 -10.19 -11.48
C VAL A 125 -7.72 -9.43 -11.45
N ILE A 126 -8.00 -8.66 -12.51
CA ILE A 126 -9.21 -7.85 -12.65
C ILE A 126 -10.14 -8.45 -13.70
N ASP A 127 -11.38 -8.70 -13.33
CA ASP A 127 -12.49 -8.93 -14.27
C ASP A 127 -13.22 -7.59 -14.49
N ARG A 128 -12.90 -6.90 -15.59
CA ARG A 128 -13.48 -5.59 -15.93
C ARG A 128 -14.98 -5.68 -16.25
N ILE A 129 -15.47 -6.84 -16.68
CA ILE A 129 -16.88 -7.04 -17.03
C ILE A 129 -17.72 -7.10 -15.75
N LYS A 130 -17.23 -7.85 -14.76
CA LYS A 130 -17.90 -7.97 -13.45
C LYS A 130 -17.53 -6.87 -12.48
N SER A 131 -16.54 -6.04 -12.80
CA SER A 131 -15.96 -5.05 -11.89
C SER A 131 -15.54 -5.68 -10.56
N SER A 132 -14.85 -6.82 -10.64
CA SER A 132 -14.34 -7.58 -9.49
C SER A 132 -12.83 -7.78 -9.59
N ALA A 133 -12.16 -7.86 -8.45
CA ALA A 133 -10.73 -8.14 -8.36
C ALA A 133 -10.47 -9.28 -7.38
N PHE A 134 -9.55 -10.17 -7.70
CA PHE A 134 -9.21 -11.31 -6.85
C PHE A 134 -7.71 -11.57 -6.91
N SER A 135 -7.19 -12.11 -5.81
CA SER A 135 -5.79 -12.53 -5.73
C SER A 135 -5.62 -13.89 -6.39
N ARG A 136 -4.51 -14.10 -7.10
CA ARG A 136 -4.21 -15.35 -7.80
C ARG A 136 -2.72 -15.68 -7.69
N PRO A 137 -2.35 -16.86 -7.16
CA PRO A 137 -0.97 -17.33 -7.17
C PRO A 137 -0.42 -17.45 -8.59
N MET A 138 0.91 -17.28 -8.73
CA MET A 138 1.60 -17.31 -10.03
C MET A 138 1.23 -18.54 -10.87
N HIS A 139 1.14 -19.73 -10.27
CA HIS A 139 0.89 -20.97 -11.00
C HIS A 139 -0.57 -21.15 -11.48
N GLU A 140 -1.50 -20.32 -11.01
CA GLU A 140 -2.93 -20.40 -11.35
C GLU A 140 -3.33 -19.42 -12.46
N VAL A 141 -2.49 -18.45 -12.81
CA VAL A 141 -2.81 -17.46 -13.85
C VAL A 141 -2.87 -18.11 -15.23
N GLN A 142 -3.86 -17.70 -16.02
CA GLN A 142 -4.13 -18.25 -17.35
C GLN A 142 -3.94 -17.18 -18.43
N VAL A 143 -3.59 -17.62 -19.64
CA VAL A 143 -3.48 -16.72 -20.80
C VAL A 143 -4.75 -15.88 -20.96
N GLY A 144 -4.58 -14.57 -21.05
CA GLY A 144 -5.67 -13.60 -21.16
C GLY A 144 -6.15 -12.99 -19.83
N ASP A 145 -5.79 -13.57 -18.68
CA ASP A 145 -6.03 -12.95 -17.37
C ASP A 145 -5.42 -11.53 -17.34
N GLN A 146 -6.18 -10.56 -16.87
CA GLN A 146 -5.75 -9.16 -16.75
C GLN A 146 -5.12 -8.94 -15.38
N VAL A 147 -3.79 -9.08 -15.31
CA VAL A 147 -3.01 -8.91 -14.07
C VAL A 147 -2.67 -7.44 -13.86
N VAL A 148 -2.83 -6.95 -12.64
CA VAL A 148 -2.47 -5.58 -12.24
C VAL A 148 -0.96 -5.40 -12.29
N ILE A 149 -0.54 -4.30 -12.91
CA ILE A 149 0.86 -3.88 -13.00
C ILE A 149 1.06 -2.48 -12.42
N GLY A 150 2.28 -2.19 -11.98
CA GLY A 150 2.64 -0.92 -11.35
C GLY A 150 1.90 -0.68 -10.03
N HIS A 151 1.74 0.59 -9.67
CA HIS A 151 1.20 1.01 -8.37
C HIS A 151 -0.05 1.90 -8.51
N ASP A 152 -0.41 2.27 -9.74
CA ASP A 152 -1.56 3.11 -10.03
C ASP A 152 -2.87 2.40 -9.70
N GLY A 153 -3.81 3.15 -9.12
CA GLY A 153 -5.13 2.63 -8.81
C GLY A 153 -5.11 1.54 -7.74
N ILE A 154 -4.06 1.44 -6.92
CA ILE A 154 -3.97 0.49 -5.80
C ILE A 154 -4.02 1.27 -4.48
N ARG A 155 -4.80 0.77 -3.52
CA ARG A 155 -4.75 1.24 -2.13
C ARG A 155 -4.74 0.07 -1.17
N VAL A 156 -3.76 0.08 -0.27
CA VAL A 156 -3.61 -0.92 0.79
C VAL A 156 -4.19 -0.33 2.08
N GLN A 157 -4.99 -1.11 2.78
CA GLN A 157 -5.57 -0.71 4.06
C GLN A 157 -4.77 -1.38 5.19
N PRO A 158 -3.95 -0.64 5.93
CA PRO A 158 -3.20 -1.19 7.04
C PRO A 158 -4.15 -1.61 8.17
N PHE A 159 -3.83 -2.70 8.86
CA PHE A 159 -4.56 -3.08 10.07
C PHE A 159 -4.41 -1.99 11.14
N GLU A 160 -5.50 -1.64 11.82
CA GLU A 160 -5.41 -0.79 13.00
C GLU A 160 -4.54 -1.47 14.06
N ARG A 161 -3.41 -0.83 14.42
CA ARG A 161 -2.60 -1.32 15.53
C ARG A 161 -3.37 -1.13 16.84
N ALA A 162 -3.34 -2.17 17.68
CA ALA A 162 -3.77 -2.06 19.07
C ALA A 162 -2.96 -0.93 19.76
N ARG A 163 -3.70 0.02 20.34
CA ARG A 163 -3.17 1.29 20.86
C ARG A 163 -2.40 1.15 22.17
N GLU A 164 -2.48 -0.01 22.82
CA GLU A 164 -1.85 -0.25 24.11
C GLU A 164 -0.40 -0.70 23.91
N ARG A 165 0.50 0.28 23.86
CA ARG A 165 1.88 0.07 24.31
C ARG A 165 2.19 1.13 25.34
N ASP A 166 2.39 0.71 26.58
CA ASP A 166 2.93 1.59 27.61
C ASP A 166 4.26 2.17 27.12
N ALA A 167 4.46 3.48 27.36
CA ALA A 167 5.68 4.19 26.99
C ALA A 167 6.95 3.54 27.56
N PHE A 168 6.79 2.73 28.62
CA PHE A 168 7.81 1.88 29.19
C PHE A 168 7.19 0.57 29.66
N ALA A 169 7.74 -0.56 29.22
CA ALA A 169 7.34 -1.89 29.68
C ALA A 169 8.47 -2.91 29.49
N PHE A 170 8.51 -3.90 30.37
CA PHE A 170 9.43 -5.04 30.27
C PHE A 170 8.83 -6.15 29.40
N MET A 171 9.68 -7.00 28.83
CA MET A 171 9.27 -8.24 28.13
C MET A 171 8.40 -8.03 26.87
N GLN A 172 8.47 -6.86 26.23
CA GLN A 172 7.71 -6.54 25.02
C GLN A 172 8.23 -7.17 23.72
N SER A 173 9.35 -7.90 23.73
CA SER A 173 9.89 -8.53 22.53
C SER A 173 8.87 -9.46 21.88
N SER A 174 8.77 -9.46 20.55
CA SER A 174 7.80 -10.30 19.82
C SER A 174 8.01 -11.79 20.11
N VAL A 175 9.28 -12.22 20.19
CA VAL A 175 9.69 -13.58 20.54
C VAL A 175 10.69 -13.51 21.70
N SER A 176 10.45 -14.28 22.78
CA SER A 176 11.39 -14.44 23.90
C SER A 176 11.18 -15.79 24.58
N SER A 177 12.28 -16.43 24.96
CA SER A 177 12.30 -17.66 25.77
C SER A 177 11.78 -17.45 27.20
N GLU A 178 11.78 -16.20 27.67
CA GLU A 178 11.35 -15.82 29.03
C GLU A 178 9.86 -15.48 29.10
N LYS A 179 9.13 -15.54 27.97
CA LYS A 179 7.67 -15.44 27.98
C LYS A 179 7.05 -16.76 28.45
N VAL A 180 5.98 -16.65 29.25
CA VAL A 180 5.19 -17.82 29.67
C VAL A 180 4.69 -18.55 28.44
N LYS A 181 5.05 -19.83 28.32
CA LYS A 181 4.55 -20.71 27.26
C LYS A 181 3.15 -21.16 27.68
N VAL A 182 2.15 -20.78 26.90
CA VAL A 182 0.77 -21.30 27.01
C VAL A 182 0.65 -22.53 26.11
#